data_AF-A0A8K0WQD6-F1
#
_entry.id   AF-A0A8K0WQD6-F1
#
_cell.length_a   1.000
_cell.length_b   1.000
_cell.length_c   1.000
_cell.angle_alpha   90.00
_cell.angle_beta   90.00
_cell.angle_gamma   90.00
#
_symmetry.space_group_name_H-M   'P 1'
#
loop_
_entity.id
_entity.type
_entity.pdbx_description
1 polymer ?
#
loop_
_entity_poly.entity_id
_entity_poly.type
_entity_poly.pdbx_seq_one_letter_code
_entity_poly.pdbx_strand_id
1 'polypeptide(L)'
;MGTARVSKDNILDLSGRCVEVIVGPDPNPTLFSVHEELICKASPFFKKALGGEWTEAKSRSVRFKDHDASGFHIYLNWLYCHTLPVRGKDQGGPGDTEYMELAKAYVLGDFLQHTSFKDAVLDAMGEKSRVSIKGRYNLPSGPAIRTIYGNSLESCKGRKLLVDLYVTRGVHVNQLGETDELPYEFLFDLSTALLARRTFPGSVELESDQYHESDDSWKQILSSAARSSRDLRRSNNADVWGTRFDA
;
A
#
# COMPACT_ATOMS: atom_id res chain seq x y z
N MET A 1 7.81 -4.38 -30.35
CA MET A 1 8.70 -3.73 -31.33
C MET A 1 8.20 -2.30 -31.51
N GLY A 2 8.98 -1.29 -31.12
CA GLY A 2 8.66 0.10 -31.43
C GLY A 2 8.77 0.30 -32.94
N THR A 3 7.81 0.99 -33.54
CA THR A 3 7.83 1.30 -34.97
C THR A 3 8.92 2.32 -35.24
N ALA A 4 9.89 2.02 -36.11
CA ALA A 4 10.97 2.94 -36.50
C ALA A 4 10.47 4.21 -37.23
N ARG A 5 9.17 4.30 -37.54
CA ARG A 5 8.54 5.40 -38.25
C ARG A 5 7.57 6.11 -37.31
N VAL A 6 7.72 7.43 -37.19
CA VAL A 6 6.81 8.31 -36.47
C VAL A 6 6.34 9.43 -37.42
N SER A 7 5.11 9.94 -37.25
CA SER A 7 4.64 11.09 -38.02
C SER A 7 5.54 12.31 -37.73
N LYS A 8 5.77 13.16 -38.73
CA LYS A 8 6.46 14.45 -38.51
C LYS A 8 5.73 15.34 -37.49
N ASP A 9 4.41 15.18 -37.37
CA ASP A 9 3.60 15.91 -36.38
C ASP A 9 3.89 15.48 -34.93
N ASN A 10 4.53 14.33 -34.75
CA ASN A 10 4.88 13.74 -33.46
C ASN A 10 6.38 13.84 -33.15
N ILE A 11 7.13 14.70 -33.85
CA ILE A 11 8.53 14.93 -33.54
C ILE A 11 8.67 15.66 -32.20
N LEU A 12 9.63 15.23 -31.39
CA LEU A 12 10.07 16.00 -30.23
C LEU A 12 10.93 17.17 -30.73
N ASP A 13 10.47 18.39 -30.55
CA ASP A 13 11.32 19.56 -30.74
C ASP A 13 12.26 19.68 -29.55
N LEU A 14 13.52 19.34 -29.80
CA LEU A 14 14.61 19.41 -28.84
C LEU A 14 15.52 20.62 -29.11
N SER A 15 15.09 21.54 -29.98
CA SER A 15 15.77 22.81 -30.14
C SER A 15 15.40 23.75 -28.97
N GLY A 16 16.30 24.65 -28.61
CA GLY A 16 16.05 25.65 -27.57
C GLY A 16 16.79 25.38 -26.26
N ARG A 17 16.25 25.91 -25.16
CA ARG A 17 16.92 25.97 -23.86
C ARG A 17 16.58 24.77 -22.99
N CYS A 18 17.49 24.45 -22.07
CA CYS A 18 17.26 23.51 -20.99
C CYS A 18 17.01 24.23 -19.66
N VAL A 19 16.21 23.59 -18.80
CA VAL A 19 16.07 23.90 -17.38
C VAL A 19 16.89 22.89 -16.57
N GLU A 20 17.48 23.36 -15.48
CA GLU A 20 18.11 22.50 -14.48
C GLU A 20 17.09 22.06 -13.44
N VAL A 21 17.00 20.75 -13.19
CA VAL A 21 16.19 20.19 -12.12
C VAL A 21 17.09 19.50 -11.12
N ILE A 22 17.11 20.02 -9.90
CA ILE A 22 17.97 19.55 -8.82
C ILE A 22 17.11 18.68 -7.90
N VAL A 23 17.41 17.38 -7.80
CA VAL A 23 16.57 16.41 -7.09
C VAL A 23 17.34 15.70 -5.99
N GLY A 24 16.73 15.58 -4.83
CA GLY A 24 17.26 14.87 -3.68
C GLY A 24 17.75 15.79 -2.56
N PRO A 25 18.03 15.19 -1.39
CA PRO A 25 18.44 15.92 -0.19
C PRO A 25 19.86 16.49 -0.31
N ASP A 26 20.12 17.53 0.46
CA ASP A 26 21.49 18.02 0.68
C ASP A 26 22.27 17.00 1.54
N PRO A 27 23.62 16.91 1.41
CA PRO A 27 24.49 17.77 0.61
C PRO A 27 24.70 17.29 -0.85
N ASN A 28 24.15 16.14 -1.23
CA ASN A 28 24.46 15.47 -2.51
C ASN A 28 23.22 15.34 -3.41
N PRO A 29 22.63 16.44 -3.90
CA PRO A 29 21.55 16.36 -4.86
C PRO A 29 22.06 15.91 -6.23
N THR A 30 21.16 15.35 -7.04
CA THR A 30 21.42 15.02 -8.45
C THR A 30 20.88 16.15 -9.34
N LEU A 31 21.70 16.63 -10.28
CA LEU A 31 21.32 17.65 -11.25
C LEU A 31 20.94 17.00 -12.58
N PHE A 32 19.76 17.36 -13.09
CA PHE A 32 19.23 16.91 -14.37
C PHE A 32 19.07 18.12 -15.30
N SER A 33 19.41 17.96 -16.58
CA SER A 33 19.16 18.96 -17.62
C SER A 33 18.04 18.48 -18.52
N VAL A 34 17.00 19.30 -18.73
CA VAL A 34 15.79 18.91 -19.46
C VAL A 34 15.34 20.04 -20.38
N HIS A 35 14.89 19.72 -21.60
CA HIS A 35 14.37 20.73 -22.53
C HIS A 35 13.14 21.45 -21.92
N GLU A 36 13.22 22.78 -21.84
CA GLU A 36 12.24 23.63 -21.14
C GLU A 36 10.85 23.50 -21.77
N GLU A 37 10.77 23.61 -23.09
CA GLU A 37 9.49 23.54 -23.81
C GLU A 37 8.81 22.18 -23.64
N LEU A 38 9.58 21.09 -23.71
CA LEU A 38 9.08 19.73 -23.52
C LEU A 38 8.47 19.54 -22.13
N ILE A 39 9.21 19.91 -21.08
CA ILE A 39 8.77 19.69 -19.70
C ILE A 39 7.63 20.63 -19.29
N CYS A 40 7.61 21.87 -19.79
CA CYS A 40 6.50 22.81 -19.57
C CYS A 40 5.23 22.42 -20.33
N LYS A 41 5.35 21.84 -21.53
CA LYS A 41 4.20 21.33 -22.29
C LYS A 41 3.56 20.14 -21.58
N ALA A 42 4.39 19.26 -21.01
CA ALA A 42 3.96 18.06 -20.33
C ALA A 42 3.39 18.33 -18.91
N SER A 43 4.07 19.18 -18.13
CA SER A 43 3.76 19.38 -16.71
C SER A 43 3.22 20.78 -16.44
N PRO A 44 1.96 20.91 -15.97
CA PRO A 44 1.39 22.18 -15.49
C PRO A 44 2.21 22.81 -14.38
N PHE A 45 2.83 22.00 -13.52
CA PHE A 45 3.75 22.46 -12.48
C PHE A 45 4.92 23.24 -13.10
N PHE A 46 5.65 22.64 -14.04
CA PHE A 46 6.79 23.31 -14.69
C PHE A 46 6.36 24.52 -15.53
N LYS A 47 5.21 24.45 -16.21
CA LYS A 47 4.64 25.59 -16.93
C LYS A 47 4.43 26.80 -16.00
N LYS A 48 3.92 26.55 -14.79
CA LYS A 48 3.69 27.61 -13.79
C LYS A 48 4.99 28.09 -13.14
N ALA A 49 5.88 27.17 -12.77
CA ALA A 49 7.14 27.49 -12.11
C ALA A 49 8.07 28.34 -12.99
N LEU A 50 8.12 28.05 -14.30
CA LEU A 50 9.03 28.69 -15.25
C LEU A 50 8.40 29.84 -16.04
N GLY A 51 7.07 29.93 -16.07
CA GLY A 51 6.33 30.96 -16.81
C GLY A 51 5.99 32.22 -16.00
N GLY A 52 6.22 32.23 -14.69
CA GLY A 52 5.89 33.35 -13.81
C GLY A 52 7.06 34.27 -13.46
N GLU A 53 6.90 35.07 -12.41
CA GLU A 53 7.95 35.97 -11.87
C GLU A 53 8.80 35.33 -10.76
N TRP A 54 8.59 34.04 -10.52
CA TRP A 54 9.26 33.27 -9.47
C TRP A 54 10.77 33.18 -9.71
N THR A 55 11.53 32.91 -8.65
CA THR A 55 13.00 32.80 -8.71
C THR A 55 13.42 31.75 -9.73
N GLU A 56 12.68 30.66 -9.84
CA GLU A 56 12.87 29.55 -10.78
C GLU A 56 12.79 30.01 -12.24
N ALA A 57 11.90 30.96 -12.55
CA ALA A 57 11.81 31.54 -13.89
C ALA A 57 13.03 32.43 -14.20
N LYS A 58 13.68 33.01 -13.18
CA LYS A 58 14.89 33.82 -13.36
C LYS A 58 16.16 32.95 -13.43
N SER A 59 16.26 31.95 -12.55
CA SER A 59 17.41 31.04 -12.46
C SER A 59 17.38 29.90 -13.46
N ARG A 60 16.21 29.59 -14.03
CA ARG A 60 15.95 28.38 -14.84
C ARG A 60 16.40 27.11 -14.13
N SER A 61 16.19 27.09 -12.82
CA SER A 61 16.52 25.98 -11.95
C SER A 61 15.37 25.70 -11.00
N VAL A 62 14.98 24.42 -10.87
CA VAL A 62 13.90 23.96 -10.00
C VAL A 62 14.45 22.91 -9.03
N ARG A 63 14.17 23.05 -7.73
CA ARG A 63 14.69 22.16 -6.67
C ARG A 63 13.59 21.29 -6.07
N PHE A 64 13.81 19.98 -6.03
CA PHE A 64 12.97 18.98 -5.36
C PHE A 64 13.75 18.34 -4.22
N LYS A 65 13.50 18.77 -2.97
CA LYS A 65 14.20 18.22 -1.80
C LYS A 65 13.63 16.89 -1.31
N ASP A 66 12.31 16.75 -1.40
CA ASP A 66 11.57 15.62 -0.83
C ASP A 66 11.33 14.47 -1.84
N HIS A 67 11.97 14.54 -3.01
CA HIS A 67 11.85 13.53 -4.05
C HIS A 67 13.20 12.88 -4.37
N ASP A 68 13.13 11.61 -4.72
CA ASP A 68 14.31 10.82 -5.08
C ASP A 68 14.70 10.99 -6.54
N ALA A 69 16.01 11.05 -6.79
CA ALA A 69 16.57 11.13 -8.13
C ALA A 69 16.16 9.93 -9.03
N SER A 70 15.95 8.75 -8.45
CA SER A 70 15.50 7.56 -9.19
C SER A 70 14.09 7.72 -9.77
N GLY A 71 13.17 8.31 -9.00
CA GLY A 71 11.82 8.62 -9.49
C GLY A 71 11.85 9.63 -10.63
N PHE A 72 12.73 10.64 -10.53
CA PHE A 72 12.90 11.62 -11.59
C PHE A 72 13.55 11.01 -12.85
N HIS A 73 14.46 10.05 -12.71
CA HIS A 73 15.02 9.33 -13.85
C HIS A 73 13.95 8.55 -14.63
N ILE A 74 13.05 7.87 -13.93
CA ILE A 74 11.89 7.19 -14.52
C ILE A 74 10.99 8.19 -15.27
N TYR A 75 10.71 9.33 -14.64
CA TYR A 75 9.93 10.40 -15.25
C TYR A 75 10.57 10.91 -16.54
N LEU A 76 11.88 11.18 -16.55
CA LEU A 76 12.57 11.64 -17.76
C LEU A 76 12.56 10.58 -18.85
N ASN A 77 12.81 9.31 -18.53
CA ASN A 77 12.73 8.25 -19.54
C ASN A 77 11.33 8.21 -20.17
N TRP A 78 10.28 8.33 -19.37
CA TRP A 78 8.91 8.40 -19.91
C TRP A 78 8.65 9.67 -20.71
N LEU A 79 9.12 10.82 -20.25
CA LEU A 79 8.92 12.12 -20.91
C LEU A 79 9.53 12.14 -22.32
N TYR A 80 10.70 11.53 -22.50
CA TYR A 80 11.38 11.48 -23.80
C TYR A 80 11.00 10.27 -24.65
N CYS A 81 10.80 9.11 -24.04
CA CYS A 81 10.70 7.84 -24.77
C CYS A 81 9.30 7.23 -24.72
N HIS A 82 8.37 7.78 -23.92
CA HIS A 82 7.06 7.21 -23.64
C HIS A 82 7.11 5.74 -23.20
N THR A 83 8.18 5.36 -22.51
CA THR A 83 8.37 4.03 -21.91
C THR A 83 8.78 4.18 -20.46
N LEU A 84 8.41 3.21 -19.62
CA LEU A 84 8.89 3.14 -18.25
C LEU A 84 10.00 2.09 -18.17
N PRO A 85 11.16 2.43 -17.58
CA PRO A 85 12.19 1.43 -17.32
C PRO A 85 11.68 0.49 -16.23
N VAL A 86 11.39 -0.76 -16.61
CA VAL A 86 10.96 -1.83 -15.71
C VAL A 86 12.08 -2.85 -15.55
N ARG A 87 12.15 -3.49 -14.37
CA ARG A 87 13.18 -4.51 -14.12
C ARG A 87 12.82 -5.79 -14.87
N GLY A 88 13.78 -6.32 -15.62
CA GLY A 88 13.60 -7.59 -16.34
C GLY A 88 13.43 -8.78 -15.39
N LYS A 89 12.76 -9.84 -15.86
CA LYS A 89 12.50 -11.08 -15.08
C LYS A 89 13.77 -11.72 -14.50
N ASP A 90 14.92 -11.48 -15.14
CA ASP A 90 16.20 -12.11 -14.82
C ASP A 90 17.09 -11.27 -13.89
N GLN A 91 16.67 -10.05 -13.53
CA GLN A 91 17.52 -9.09 -12.81
C GLN A 91 17.58 -9.31 -11.29
N GLY A 92 17.19 -10.49 -10.79
CA GLY A 92 17.51 -11.00 -9.45
C GLY A 92 17.61 -9.93 -8.35
N GLY A 93 16.50 -9.23 -8.09
CA GLY A 93 16.37 -8.27 -6.99
C GLY A 93 15.18 -8.62 -6.11
N PRO A 94 15.06 -8.03 -4.91
CA PRO A 94 13.85 -8.15 -4.12
C PRO A 94 12.66 -7.79 -5.03
N GLY A 95 11.65 -8.66 -5.12
CA GLY A 95 10.52 -8.49 -6.04
C GLY A 95 9.76 -7.17 -5.88
N ASP A 96 9.99 -6.48 -4.77
CA ASP A 96 9.40 -5.22 -4.35
C ASP A 96 10.10 -3.96 -4.87
N THR A 97 11.39 -4.01 -5.25
CA THR A 97 12.12 -2.77 -5.58
C THR A 97 11.50 -2.00 -6.76
N GLU A 98 10.97 -2.72 -7.75
CA GLU A 98 10.29 -2.09 -8.88
C GLU A 98 8.94 -1.47 -8.47
N TYR A 99 8.18 -2.11 -7.57
CA TYR A 99 6.94 -1.51 -7.06
C TYR A 99 7.22 -0.24 -6.26
N MET A 100 8.33 -0.20 -5.52
CA MET A 100 8.82 1.01 -4.84
C MET A 100 9.20 2.11 -5.83
N GLU A 101 9.95 1.79 -6.87
CA GLU A 101 10.32 2.72 -7.95
C GLU A 101 9.07 3.30 -8.64
N LEU A 102 8.10 2.44 -8.98
CA LEU A 102 6.83 2.85 -9.58
C LEU A 102 5.98 3.67 -8.60
N ALA A 103 5.94 3.34 -7.31
CA ALA A 103 5.19 4.10 -6.30
C ALA A 103 5.73 5.53 -6.15
N LYS A 104 7.06 5.68 -6.09
CA LYS A 104 7.73 6.98 -6.07
C LYS A 104 7.48 7.77 -7.36
N ALA A 105 7.51 7.10 -8.52
CA ALA A 105 7.17 7.70 -9.80
C ALA A 105 5.72 8.19 -9.84
N TYR A 106 4.76 7.43 -9.31
CA TYR A 106 3.35 7.85 -9.24
C TYR A 106 3.18 9.12 -8.39
N VAL A 107 3.80 9.15 -7.20
CA VAL A 107 3.77 10.33 -6.31
C VAL A 107 4.40 11.54 -6.98
N LEU A 108 5.55 11.37 -7.64
CA LEU A 108 6.18 12.44 -8.42
C LEU A 108 5.25 12.92 -9.55
N GLY A 109 4.58 12.01 -10.25
CA GLY A 109 3.62 12.35 -11.31
C GLY A 109 2.42 13.17 -10.79
N ASP A 110 1.95 12.87 -9.57
CA ASP A 110 0.91 13.63 -8.89
C ASP A 110 1.38 15.05 -8.54
N PHE A 111 2.57 15.16 -7.94
CA PHE A 111 3.22 16.45 -7.66
C PHE A 111 3.42 17.30 -8.91
N LEU A 112 3.89 16.68 -10.00
CA LEU A 112 4.11 17.34 -11.29
C LEU A 112 2.81 17.60 -12.08
N GLN A 113 1.66 17.13 -11.59
CA GLN A 113 0.35 17.23 -12.22
C GLN A 113 0.33 16.65 -13.65
N HIS A 114 1.04 15.54 -13.88
CA HIS A 114 1.19 14.93 -15.19
C HIS A 114 0.38 13.64 -15.30
N THR A 115 -0.89 13.78 -15.68
CA THR A 115 -1.88 12.68 -15.68
C THR A 115 -1.46 11.48 -16.53
N SER A 116 -1.03 11.69 -17.77
CA SER A 116 -0.64 10.61 -18.69
C SER A 116 0.56 9.80 -18.18
N PHE A 117 1.49 10.44 -17.47
CA PHE A 117 2.58 9.74 -16.80
C PHE A 117 2.09 8.91 -15.62
N LYS A 118 1.19 9.45 -14.79
CA LYS A 118 0.58 8.68 -13.70
C LYS A 118 -0.15 7.45 -14.23
N ASP A 119 -0.92 7.61 -15.30
CA ASP A 119 -1.67 6.53 -15.93
C ASP A 119 -0.70 5.43 -16.42
N ALA A 120 0.38 5.81 -17.10
CA ALA A 120 1.41 4.86 -17.53
C ALA A 120 2.05 4.10 -16.35
N VAL A 121 2.28 4.77 -15.22
CA VAL A 121 2.81 4.13 -14.01
C VAL A 121 1.81 3.12 -13.43
N LEU A 122 0.51 3.46 -13.40
CA LEU A 122 -0.54 2.55 -12.96
C LEU A 122 -0.68 1.35 -13.90
N ASP A 123 -0.56 1.57 -15.21
CA ASP A 123 -0.54 0.50 -16.21
C ASP A 123 0.64 -0.44 -15.97
N ALA A 124 1.85 0.08 -15.74
CA ALA A 124 3.03 -0.75 -15.43
C ALA A 124 2.86 -1.57 -14.14
N MET A 125 2.30 -0.98 -13.07
CA MET A 125 1.97 -1.72 -11.84
C MET A 125 0.95 -2.84 -12.13
N GLY A 126 -0.09 -2.53 -12.92
CA GLY A 126 -1.10 -3.47 -13.35
C GLY A 126 -0.52 -4.62 -14.14
N GLU A 127 0.34 -4.35 -15.13
CA GLU A 127 1.03 -5.35 -15.94
C GLU A 127 1.92 -6.26 -15.11
N LYS A 128 2.74 -5.69 -14.22
CA LYS A 128 3.61 -6.44 -13.31
C LYS A 128 2.80 -7.42 -12.44
N SER A 129 1.63 -7.01 -11.96
CA SER A 129 0.76 -7.85 -11.14
C SER A 129 0.20 -9.08 -11.85
N ARG A 130 0.25 -9.12 -13.19
CA ARG A 130 -0.23 -10.26 -14.00
C ARG A 130 0.75 -11.42 -14.01
N VAL A 131 2.01 -11.16 -13.65
CA VAL A 131 3.07 -12.18 -13.61
C VAL A 131 2.94 -12.99 -12.31
N SER A 132 2.74 -14.29 -12.45
CA SER A 132 2.72 -15.25 -11.34
C SER A 132 4.00 -16.06 -11.33
N ILE A 133 4.58 -16.25 -10.15
CA ILE A 133 5.71 -17.16 -9.91
C ILE A 133 5.24 -18.21 -8.91
N LYS A 134 5.31 -19.49 -9.29
CA LYS A 134 4.87 -20.63 -8.46
C LYS A 134 3.44 -20.47 -7.90
N GLY A 135 2.52 -19.94 -8.71
CA GLY A 135 1.11 -19.77 -8.34
C GLY A 135 0.83 -18.55 -7.45
N ARG A 136 1.82 -17.71 -7.15
CA ARG A 136 1.65 -16.45 -6.41
C ARG A 136 1.86 -15.26 -7.32
N TYR A 137 0.90 -14.34 -7.33
CA TYR A 137 1.05 -13.06 -8.02
C TYR A 137 2.01 -12.16 -7.27
N ASN A 138 2.84 -11.44 -8.01
CA ASN A 138 3.70 -10.41 -7.43
C ASN A 138 2.88 -9.15 -7.17
N LEU A 139 2.69 -8.77 -5.91
CA LEU A 139 1.88 -7.62 -5.50
C LEU A 139 2.75 -6.55 -4.82
N PRO A 140 2.33 -5.27 -4.83
CA PRO A 140 3.06 -4.20 -4.15
C PRO A 140 3.15 -4.46 -2.65
N SER A 141 4.35 -4.42 -2.05
CA SER A 141 4.49 -4.63 -0.60
C SER A 141 4.07 -3.41 0.23
N GLY A 142 4.10 -3.56 1.57
CA GLY A 142 3.84 -2.50 2.53
C GLY A 142 4.55 -1.18 2.25
N PRO A 143 5.88 -1.14 2.06
CA PRO A 143 6.61 0.07 1.64
C PRO A 143 5.99 0.81 0.43
N ALA A 144 5.60 0.10 -0.64
CA ALA A 144 5.04 0.72 -1.83
C ALA A 144 3.63 1.27 -1.56
N ILE A 145 2.85 0.52 -0.77
CA ILE A 145 1.52 0.95 -0.30
C ILE A 145 1.65 2.22 0.55
N ARG A 146 2.55 2.24 1.54
CA ARG A 146 2.85 3.41 2.38
C ARG A 146 3.21 4.63 1.53
N THR A 147 4.05 4.45 0.53
CA THR A 147 4.49 5.54 -0.34
C THR A 147 3.31 6.22 -1.03
N ILE A 148 2.38 5.45 -1.62
CA ILE A 148 1.22 6.02 -2.31
C ILE A 148 0.21 6.61 -1.32
N TYR A 149 -0.14 5.88 -0.26
CA TYR A 149 -1.13 6.36 0.71
C TYR A 149 -0.64 7.62 1.45
N GLY A 150 0.62 7.66 1.89
CA GLY A 150 1.17 8.81 2.62
C GLY A 150 1.33 10.09 1.81
N ASN A 151 1.32 10.00 0.46
CA ASN A 151 1.63 11.14 -0.42
C ASN A 151 0.55 11.39 -1.49
N SER A 152 -0.68 10.91 -1.29
CA SER A 152 -1.78 11.15 -2.22
C SER A 152 -3.08 11.43 -1.48
N LEU A 153 -4.04 12.06 -2.17
CA LEU A 153 -5.39 12.23 -1.66
C LEU A 153 -6.16 10.90 -1.60
N GLU A 154 -7.13 10.80 -0.68
CA GLU A 154 -7.99 9.63 -0.50
C GLU A 154 -8.66 9.17 -1.79
N SER A 155 -9.11 10.11 -2.63
CA SER A 155 -9.82 9.84 -3.88
C SER A 155 -8.92 9.41 -5.04
N CYS A 156 -7.60 9.35 -4.85
CA CYS A 156 -6.68 9.10 -5.96
C CYS A 156 -6.79 7.66 -6.51
N LYS A 157 -6.61 7.52 -7.82
CA LYS A 157 -6.73 6.21 -8.50
C LYS A 157 -5.62 5.23 -8.13
N GLY A 158 -4.47 5.72 -7.69
CA GLY A 158 -3.38 4.88 -7.18
C GLY A 158 -3.78 4.07 -5.95
N ARG A 159 -4.42 4.71 -4.95
CA ARG A 159 -4.93 4.00 -3.75
C ARG A 159 -5.95 2.93 -4.14
N LYS A 160 -6.87 3.27 -5.05
CA LYS A 160 -7.86 2.32 -5.58
C LYS A 160 -7.20 1.14 -6.31
N LEU A 161 -6.20 1.37 -7.16
CA LEU A 161 -5.49 0.29 -7.85
C LEU A 161 -4.86 -0.68 -6.85
N LEU A 162 -4.16 -0.18 -5.82
CA LEU A 162 -3.55 -1.02 -4.80
C LEU A 162 -4.56 -1.95 -4.14
N VAL A 163 -5.73 -1.41 -3.74
CA VAL A 163 -6.83 -2.20 -3.17
C VAL A 163 -7.32 -3.24 -4.18
N ASP A 164 -7.65 -2.83 -5.41
CA ASP A 164 -8.20 -3.72 -6.43
C ASP A 164 -7.23 -4.87 -6.79
N LEU A 165 -5.91 -4.63 -6.77
CA LEU A 165 -4.88 -5.65 -6.97
C LEU A 165 -4.96 -6.73 -5.88
N TYR A 166 -5.01 -6.34 -4.61
CA TYR A 166 -5.09 -7.27 -3.48
C TYR A 166 -6.43 -8.00 -3.44
N VAL A 167 -7.52 -7.30 -3.68
CA VAL A 167 -8.87 -7.89 -3.71
C VAL A 167 -9.01 -8.92 -4.84
N THR A 168 -8.32 -8.73 -5.97
CA THR A 168 -8.45 -9.61 -7.15
C THR A 168 -7.42 -10.73 -7.17
N ARG A 169 -6.23 -10.51 -6.61
CA ARG A 169 -5.07 -11.42 -6.77
C ARG A 169 -4.43 -11.85 -5.46
N GLY A 170 -4.79 -11.21 -4.35
CA GLY A 170 -4.31 -11.56 -3.02
C GLY A 170 -4.85 -12.91 -2.59
N VAL A 171 -3.95 -13.75 -2.07
CA VAL A 171 -4.27 -15.11 -1.59
C VAL A 171 -3.96 -15.24 -0.11
N HIS A 172 -2.90 -14.57 0.37
CA HIS A 172 -2.49 -14.61 1.77
C HIS A 172 -1.99 -13.25 2.24
N VAL A 173 -2.25 -12.94 3.52
CA VAL A 173 -1.82 -11.68 4.18
C VAL A 173 -0.29 -11.49 4.12
N ASN A 174 0.48 -12.58 4.08
CA ASN A 174 1.94 -12.52 3.98
C ASN A 174 2.45 -11.87 2.68
N GLN A 175 1.61 -11.71 1.64
CA GLN A 175 1.97 -10.99 0.42
C GLN A 175 2.10 -9.48 0.65
N LEU A 176 1.50 -8.96 1.73
CA LEU A 176 1.69 -7.57 2.16
C LEU A 176 3.12 -7.31 2.69
N GLY A 177 3.89 -8.35 2.98
CA GLY A 177 5.23 -8.22 3.56
C GLY A 177 5.16 -7.84 5.03
N GLU A 178 6.00 -6.90 5.45
CA GLU A 178 6.00 -6.33 6.81
C GLU A 178 4.68 -5.59 7.06
N THR A 179 3.81 -6.22 7.87
CA THR A 179 2.44 -5.73 8.15
C THR A 179 2.36 -4.65 9.22
N ASP A 180 3.41 -4.50 10.04
CA ASP A 180 3.38 -3.70 11.27
C ASP A 180 3.28 -2.19 11.01
N GLU A 181 3.44 -1.77 9.76
CA GLU A 181 3.38 -0.37 9.33
C GLU A 181 2.49 -0.18 8.08
N LEU A 182 1.44 -0.98 7.91
CA LEU A 182 0.49 -0.71 6.83
C LEU A 182 -0.38 0.51 7.17
N PRO A 183 -0.68 1.41 6.21
CA PRO A 183 -1.59 2.53 6.45
C PRO A 183 -2.95 2.01 6.90
N TYR A 184 -3.49 2.59 7.97
CA TYR A 184 -4.81 2.23 8.49
C TYR A 184 -5.89 2.38 7.41
N GLU A 185 -5.80 3.46 6.62
CA GLU A 185 -6.70 3.77 5.52
C GLU A 185 -6.67 2.67 4.44
N PHE A 186 -5.48 2.12 4.14
CA PHE A 186 -5.38 1.00 3.19
C PHE A 186 -6.08 -0.25 3.71
N LEU A 187 -5.91 -0.58 5.00
CA LEU A 187 -6.57 -1.73 5.62
C LEU A 187 -8.10 -1.54 5.66
N PHE A 188 -8.56 -0.32 5.94
CA PHE A 188 -9.97 0.04 5.90
C PHE A 188 -10.56 -0.09 4.49
N ASP A 189 -9.89 0.48 3.49
CA ASP A 189 -10.32 0.41 2.09
C ASP A 189 -10.31 -1.05 1.57
N LEU A 190 -9.27 -1.82 1.91
CA LEU A 190 -9.14 -3.22 1.55
C LEU A 190 -10.24 -4.09 2.18
N SER A 191 -10.47 -3.95 3.49
CA SER A 191 -11.51 -4.70 4.19
C SER A 191 -12.90 -4.36 3.67
N THR A 192 -13.18 -3.08 3.41
CA THR A 192 -14.43 -2.62 2.79
C THR A 192 -14.63 -3.25 1.41
N ALA A 193 -13.60 -3.23 0.56
CA ALA A 193 -13.67 -3.81 -0.78
C ALA A 193 -13.79 -5.34 -0.77
N LEU A 194 -13.14 -6.03 0.17
CA LEU A 194 -13.28 -7.47 0.36
C LEU A 194 -14.69 -7.84 0.83
N LEU A 195 -15.25 -7.12 1.80
CA LEU A 195 -16.62 -7.34 2.29
C LEU A 195 -17.67 -7.09 1.19
N ALA A 196 -17.46 -6.07 0.35
CA ALA A 196 -18.33 -5.78 -0.78
C ALA A 196 -18.32 -6.89 -1.87
N ARG A 197 -17.22 -7.65 -1.99
CA ARG A 197 -17.11 -8.78 -2.94
C ARG A 197 -17.44 -10.13 -2.34
N ARG A 198 -17.37 -10.26 -1.02
CA ARG A 198 -17.68 -11.49 -0.31
C ARG A 198 -19.13 -11.87 -0.60
N THR A 199 -19.37 -13.08 -1.10
CA THR A 199 -20.72 -13.63 -1.20
C THR A 199 -21.33 -13.69 0.18
N PHE A 200 -22.59 -13.23 0.32
CA PHE A 200 -23.30 -13.28 1.59
C PHE A 200 -23.16 -14.70 2.17
N PRO A 201 -22.52 -14.87 3.33
CA PRO A 201 -22.53 -16.16 3.99
C PRO A 201 -24.01 -16.43 4.28
N GLY A 202 -24.56 -17.56 3.82
CA GLY A 202 -25.97 -17.90 4.06
C GLY A 202 -26.29 -17.99 5.56
N SER A 203 -27.31 -18.76 5.94
CA SER A 203 -27.63 -19.04 7.35
C SER A 203 -26.60 -19.96 8.03
N VAL A 204 -25.30 -19.68 7.86
CA VAL A 204 -24.25 -20.31 8.65
C VAL A 204 -24.38 -19.71 10.05
N GLU A 205 -25.03 -20.46 10.92
CA GLU A 205 -25.08 -20.11 12.34
C GLU A 205 -23.65 -20.14 12.89
N LEU A 206 -23.29 -19.07 13.58
CA LEU A 206 -22.02 -19.01 14.30
C LEU A 206 -22.16 -19.88 15.55
N GLU A 207 -21.44 -20.99 15.59
CA GLU A 207 -21.36 -21.81 16.80
C GLU A 207 -20.60 -21.02 17.88
N SER A 208 -21.30 -20.50 18.88
CA SER A 208 -20.72 -19.63 19.92
C SER A 208 -19.70 -20.34 20.80
N ASP A 209 -19.81 -21.67 20.91
CA ASP A 209 -18.98 -22.51 21.77
C ASP A 209 -17.49 -22.42 21.45
N GLN A 210 -17.12 -22.15 20.20
CA GLN A 210 -15.73 -21.97 19.79
C GLN A 210 -15.08 -20.68 20.32
N TYR A 211 -15.88 -19.74 20.83
CA TYR A 211 -15.44 -18.45 21.38
C TYR A 211 -15.54 -18.38 22.91
N HIS A 212 -16.02 -19.45 23.55
CA HIS A 212 -16.10 -19.49 25.00
C HIS A 212 -14.68 -19.54 25.60
N GLU A 213 -14.29 -18.47 26.28
CA GLU A 213 -13.13 -18.50 27.16
C GLU A 213 -13.44 -19.41 28.33
N SER A 214 -12.74 -20.55 28.45
CA SER A 214 -12.96 -21.49 29.53
C SER A 214 -12.46 -20.91 30.85
N ASP A 215 -13.35 -20.26 31.60
CA ASP A 215 -13.12 -20.00 33.01
C ASP A 215 -13.51 -21.24 33.82
N ASP A 216 -12.55 -22.15 34.02
CA ASP A 216 -12.72 -23.34 34.87
C ASP A 216 -12.99 -22.97 36.35
N SER A 217 -12.93 -21.69 36.72
CA SER A 217 -13.40 -21.13 37.99
C SER A 217 -14.81 -21.61 38.34
N TRP A 218 -15.75 -21.58 37.39
CA TRP A 218 -17.14 -21.98 37.66
C TRP A 218 -17.26 -23.49 37.93
N LYS A 219 -16.42 -24.32 37.32
CA LYS A 219 -16.37 -25.76 37.64
C LYS A 219 -15.83 -26.00 39.05
N GLN A 220 -14.88 -25.19 39.52
CA GLN A 220 -14.42 -25.22 40.91
C GLN A 220 -15.49 -24.75 41.89
N ILE A 221 -16.25 -23.69 41.55
CA ILE A 221 -17.37 -23.16 42.35
C ILE A 221 -18.52 -24.18 42.45
N LEU A 222 -18.86 -24.86 41.35
CA LEU A 222 -19.85 -25.94 41.38
C LEU A 222 -19.37 -27.15 42.18
N SER A 223 -18.07 -27.47 42.11
CA SER A 223 -17.47 -28.55 42.91
C SER A 223 -17.41 -28.22 44.41
N SER A 224 -17.22 -26.95 44.79
CA SER A 224 -17.18 -26.50 46.19
C SER A 224 -18.58 -26.38 46.77
N ALA A 225 -19.56 -25.89 46.01
CA ALA A 225 -20.98 -25.89 46.38
C ALA A 225 -21.51 -27.32 46.59
N ALA A 226 -21.13 -28.28 45.73
CA ALA A 226 -21.50 -29.68 45.88
C ALA A 226 -20.85 -30.37 47.11
N ARG A 227 -19.62 -29.97 47.49
CA ARG A 227 -18.96 -30.44 48.72
C ARG A 227 -19.62 -29.85 49.97
N SER A 228 -19.90 -28.55 49.98
CA SER A 228 -20.59 -27.86 51.08
C SER A 228 -21.99 -28.43 51.36
N SER A 229 -22.75 -28.77 50.31
CA SER A 229 -24.06 -29.41 50.45
C SER A 229 -23.99 -30.84 51.03
N ARG A 230 -22.91 -31.59 50.74
CA ARG A 230 -22.67 -32.92 51.35
C ARG A 230 -22.25 -32.83 52.81
N ASP A 231 -21.48 -31.82 53.20
CA ASP A 231 -21.04 -31.61 54.58
C ASP A 231 -22.18 -31.13 55.48
N LEU A 232 -23.07 -30.25 54.98
CA LEU A 232 -24.31 -29.86 55.67
C LEU A 232 -25.25 -31.05 55.91
N ARG A 233 -25.35 -32.00 54.96
CA ARG A 233 -26.11 -33.25 55.15
C ARG A 233 -25.47 -34.21 56.16
N ARG A 234 -24.14 -34.19 56.32
CA ARG A 234 -23.44 -35.00 57.34
C ARG A 234 -23.54 -34.39 58.74
N SER A 235 -23.45 -33.07 58.86
CA SER A 235 -23.60 -32.34 60.13
C SER A 235 -25.03 -32.50 60.69
N ASN A 236 -26.08 -32.33 59.87
CA ASN A 236 -27.46 -32.52 60.33
C ASN A 236 -27.81 -33.96 60.76
N ASN A 237 -26.99 -34.96 60.39
CA ASN A 237 -27.19 -36.35 60.79
C ASN A 237 -26.38 -36.75 62.04
N ALA A 238 -25.41 -35.92 62.48
CA ALA A 238 -24.60 -36.19 63.66
C ALA A 238 -25.26 -35.70 64.96
N ASP A 239 -26.15 -34.69 64.89
CA ASP A 239 -26.78 -34.09 66.07
C ASP A 239 -28.09 -34.77 66.53
N VAL A 240 -28.49 -35.90 65.91
CA VAL A 240 -29.77 -36.58 66.22
C VAL A 240 -29.60 -37.85 67.09
N TRP A 241 -28.37 -38.26 67.43
CA TRP A 241 -28.14 -39.49 68.23
C TRP A 241 -27.23 -39.34 69.45
N GLY A 242 -27.31 -38.19 70.13
CA GLY A 242 -26.56 -37.95 71.37
C GLY A 242 -27.41 -37.37 72.48
N THR A 243 -28.34 -38.15 73.05
CA THR A 243 -28.71 -38.17 74.48
C THR A 243 -29.95 -39.04 74.72
N ARG A 244 -29.76 -40.26 75.25
CA ARG A 244 -30.79 -40.91 76.06
C ARG A 244 -30.09 -41.58 77.25
N PHE A 245 -30.56 -41.19 78.42
CA PHE A 245 -30.01 -41.40 79.75
C PHE A 245 -29.96 -42.87 80.18
N ASP A 246 -28.89 -43.20 80.90
CA ASP A 246 -28.82 -44.30 81.88
C ASP A 246 -29.39 -43.84 83.23
N ALA A 247 -30.06 -44.79 83.91
CA ALA A 247 -30.55 -44.83 85.30
C ALA A 247 -31.68 -43.88 85.73
#